data_AF-A0A951XPF5-F1
#
_entry.id   AF-A0A951XPF5-F1
#
_cell.length_a   1.000
_cell.length_b   1.000
_cell.length_c   1.000
_cell.angle_alpha   90.00
_cell.angle_beta   90.00
_cell.angle_gamma   90.00
#
_symmetry.space_group_name_H-M   'P 1'
#
loop_
_entity.id
_entity.type
_entity.pdbx_description
1 polymer ?
#
loop_
_entity_poly.entity_id
_entity_poly.type
_entity_poly.pdbx_seq_one_letter_code
_entity_poly.pdbx_strand_id
1 'polypeptide(L)'
;MSAPARPSEGGAPSLGEVAVPDLARLRAGLAQQPGAAAAVLEDGLGDEALTPAAVLVPVVLRDAGPTLLLTERTAHLRDHAGQVSFPGGRIEPEDPSALHAALRETEEEVGLAPRHVEVVGYLPDYRTSTGFAVTPVVAFVTPPFSLRPDPFEVAEVFEVPLSFLFDPANHRQHEIFWRGRQRRYYAMPYDGHFIWGATAGMIVSLYRRFAEASAG
;
A
#
# COMPACT_ATOMS: atom_id res chain seq x y z
N MET A 1 15.52 5.96 1.91
CA MET A 1 15.98 5.49 0.58
C MET A 1 15.21 6.29 -0.46
N SER A 2 15.86 7.12 -1.27
CA SER A 2 15.17 7.91 -2.31
C SER A 2 14.59 7.01 -3.39
N ALA A 3 13.59 7.48 -4.13
CA ALA A 3 13.05 6.72 -5.24
C ALA A 3 14.13 6.39 -6.28
N PRO A 4 14.21 5.13 -6.76
CA PRO A 4 15.07 4.81 -7.88
C PRO A 4 14.61 5.60 -9.09
N ALA A 5 15.53 5.89 -10.01
CA ALA A 5 15.19 6.54 -11.27
C ALA A 5 14.07 5.74 -11.95
N ARG A 6 13.01 6.43 -12.40
CA ARG A 6 11.93 5.79 -13.16
C ARG A 6 12.56 5.13 -14.39
N PRO A 7 12.40 3.81 -14.59
CA PRO A 7 12.88 3.17 -15.80
C PRO A 7 12.16 3.78 -17.01
N SER A 8 12.84 3.84 -18.17
CA SER A 8 12.27 4.34 -19.43
C SER A 8 10.95 3.64 -19.75
N GLU A 9 9.88 4.41 -19.90
CA GLU A 9 8.51 3.91 -19.98
C GLU A 9 8.27 3.05 -21.22
N GLY A 10 7.76 1.84 -21.01
CA GLY A 10 6.82 1.23 -21.96
C GLY A 10 5.44 1.77 -21.60
N GLY A 11 4.67 2.22 -22.61
CA GLY A 11 3.36 2.85 -22.41
C GLY A 11 2.41 2.06 -21.51
N ALA A 12 1.43 2.76 -20.92
CA ALA A 12 0.43 2.16 -20.05
C ALA A 12 -0.15 0.89 -20.71
N PRO A 13 -0.16 -0.27 -20.02
CA PRO A 13 -0.74 -1.46 -20.60
C PRO A 13 -2.22 -1.21 -20.88
N SER A 14 -2.69 -1.64 -22.05
CA SER A 14 -4.13 -1.65 -22.31
C SER A 14 -4.79 -2.56 -21.29
N LEU A 15 -5.69 -2.00 -20.48
CA LEU A 15 -6.60 -2.79 -19.64
C LEU A 15 -7.48 -3.60 -20.59
N GLY A 16 -7.07 -4.83 -20.92
CA GLY A 16 -7.95 -5.81 -21.56
C GLY A 16 -9.13 -6.13 -20.64
N GLU A 17 -10.02 -7.05 -21.03
CA GLU A 17 -11.02 -7.61 -20.10
C GLU A 17 -10.32 -8.38 -18.97
N VAL A 18 -9.81 -7.65 -17.97
CA VAL A 18 -9.25 -8.23 -16.75
C VAL A 18 -10.40 -8.44 -15.79
N ALA A 19 -10.58 -9.69 -15.34
CA ALA A 19 -11.66 -10.05 -14.43
C ALA A 19 -11.61 -9.21 -13.15
N VAL A 20 -12.78 -8.70 -12.74
CA VAL A 20 -12.94 -7.95 -11.50
C VAL A 20 -12.64 -8.87 -10.30
N PRO A 21 -11.72 -8.51 -9.40
CA PRO A 21 -11.41 -9.35 -8.24
C PRO A 21 -12.60 -9.56 -7.29
N ASP A 22 -12.81 -10.80 -6.86
CA ASP A 22 -13.83 -11.17 -5.87
C ASP A 22 -13.45 -10.67 -4.46
N LEU A 23 -14.25 -9.75 -3.93
CA LEU A 23 -14.03 -9.13 -2.63
C LEU A 23 -14.36 -10.06 -1.44
N ALA A 24 -15.28 -11.01 -1.61
CA ALA A 24 -15.57 -12.00 -0.57
C ALA A 24 -14.37 -12.94 -0.40
N ARG A 25 -13.79 -13.37 -1.52
CA ARG A 25 -12.54 -14.11 -1.55
C ARG A 25 -11.39 -13.32 -0.94
N LEU A 26 -11.24 -12.05 -1.30
CA LEU A 26 -10.21 -11.20 -0.69
C LEU A 26 -10.36 -11.16 0.83
N ARG A 27 -11.57 -10.88 1.34
CA ARG A 27 -11.85 -10.86 2.79
C ARG A 27 -11.49 -12.18 3.47
N ALA A 28 -11.85 -13.31 2.86
CA ALA A 28 -11.57 -14.64 3.42
C ALA A 28 -10.07 -14.94 3.57
N GLY A 29 -9.21 -14.35 2.72
CA GLY A 29 -7.76 -14.52 2.79
C GLY A 29 -7.03 -13.67 3.83
N LEU A 30 -7.71 -12.72 4.47
CA LEU A 30 -7.10 -11.76 5.39
C LEU A 30 -7.07 -12.26 6.84
N ALA A 31 -6.02 -11.89 7.57
CA ALA A 31 -5.95 -12.14 8.99
C ALA A 31 -6.95 -11.26 9.74
N GLN A 32 -7.53 -11.78 10.82
CA GLN A 32 -8.50 -11.04 11.65
C GLN A 32 -7.83 -10.26 12.80
N GLN A 33 -6.53 -10.45 12.99
CA GLN A 33 -5.72 -9.75 14.00
C GLN A 33 -4.36 -9.37 13.40
N PRO A 34 -3.78 -8.23 13.80
CA PRO A 34 -2.43 -7.85 13.39
C PRO A 34 -1.41 -8.87 13.89
N GLY A 35 -0.33 -9.07 13.13
CA GLY A 35 0.75 -10.01 13.49
C GLY A 35 0.39 -11.49 13.46
N ALA A 36 -0.81 -11.88 13.02
CA ALA A 36 -1.22 -13.30 12.97
C ALA A 36 -0.49 -14.11 11.87
N ALA A 37 0.07 -13.44 10.88
CA ALA A 37 0.88 -14.04 9.82
C ALA A 37 2.35 -13.60 9.95
N ALA A 38 3.27 -14.44 9.46
CA ALA A 38 4.70 -14.13 9.50
C ALA A 38 5.00 -12.84 8.73
N ALA A 39 5.73 -11.93 9.38
CA ALA A 39 6.08 -10.64 8.79
C ALA A 39 6.88 -10.79 7.49
N VAL A 40 6.60 -9.92 6.53
CA VAL A 40 7.40 -9.77 5.30
C VAL A 40 8.58 -8.87 5.61
N LEU A 41 9.78 -9.32 5.25
CA LEU A 41 11.03 -8.58 5.46
C LEU A 41 11.49 -8.00 4.13
N GLU A 42 11.74 -6.69 4.09
CA GLU A 42 12.36 -6.06 2.93
C GLU A 42 13.85 -6.42 2.85
N ASP A 43 14.35 -6.64 1.64
CA ASP A 43 15.77 -6.87 1.43
C ASP A 43 16.62 -5.70 1.95
N GLY A 44 17.66 -6.03 2.70
CA GLY A 44 18.54 -5.03 3.30
C GLY A 44 18.01 -4.41 4.59
N LEU A 45 16.98 -5.01 5.21
CA LEU A 45 16.66 -4.81 6.62
C LEU A 45 17.91 -5.02 7.50
N GLY A 46 18.14 -4.09 8.43
CA GLY A 46 19.21 -4.17 9.43
C GLY A 46 18.71 -4.72 10.77
N ASP A 47 19.61 -4.76 11.75
CA ASP A 47 19.31 -5.24 13.11
C ASP A 47 18.80 -4.12 14.05
N GLU A 48 18.59 -2.92 13.52
CA GLU A 48 18.11 -1.76 14.28
C GLU A 48 16.66 -1.95 14.74
N ALA A 49 16.34 -1.35 15.89
CA ALA A 49 14.97 -1.32 16.39
C ALA A 49 14.06 -0.56 15.40
N LEU A 50 12.96 -1.18 15.01
CA LEU A 50 12.03 -0.61 14.05
C LEU A 50 11.01 0.29 14.74
N THR A 51 10.67 1.39 14.07
CA THR A 51 9.59 2.29 14.48
C THR A 51 8.24 1.67 14.10
N PRO A 52 7.31 1.49 15.04
CA PRO A 52 5.96 1.02 14.72
C PRO A 52 5.21 2.02 13.84
N ALA A 53 4.57 1.52 12.79
CA ALA A 53 3.75 2.31 11.87
C ALA A 53 2.53 1.51 11.43
N ALA A 54 1.49 2.20 10.99
CA ALA A 54 0.29 1.58 10.45
C ALA A 54 -0.19 2.33 9.22
N VAL A 55 -0.66 1.59 8.22
CA VAL A 55 -1.23 2.16 6.99
C VAL A 55 -2.61 1.57 6.74
N LEU A 56 -3.50 2.38 6.18
CA LEU A 56 -4.75 1.87 5.63
C LEU A 56 -4.49 1.38 4.20
N VAL A 57 -4.98 0.20 3.85
CA VAL A 57 -5.05 -0.33 2.48
C VAL A 57 -6.51 -0.16 2.02
N PRO A 58 -6.91 1.03 1.56
CA PRO A 58 -8.29 1.35 1.21
C PRO A 58 -8.67 0.78 -0.15
N VAL A 59 -9.52 -0.26 -0.14
CA VAL A 59 -10.19 -0.79 -1.34
C VAL A 59 -11.48 -0.02 -1.56
N VAL A 60 -11.49 0.90 -2.52
CA VAL A 60 -12.67 1.71 -2.83
C VAL A 60 -13.63 0.94 -3.71
N LEU A 61 -14.90 0.88 -3.29
CA LEU A 61 -15.96 0.15 -3.99
C LEU A 61 -16.56 1.02 -5.11
N ARG A 62 -15.89 1.08 -6.26
CA ARG A 62 -16.38 1.79 -7.47
C ARG A 62 -17.27 0.88 -8.33
N ASP A 63 -18.21 1.49 -9.05
CA ASP A 63 -19.12 0.79 -9.97
C ASP A 63 -18.37 0.05 -11.09
N ALA A 64 -17.26 0.63 -11.57
CA ALA A 64 -16.40 0.03 -12.60
C ALA A 64 -15.50 -1.12 -12.08
N GLY A 65 -15.56 -1.41 -10.78
CA GLY A 65 -14.70 -2.38 -10.10
C GLY A 65 -13.86 -1.73 -9.00
N PRO A 66 -13.40 -2.52 -8.02
CA PRO A 66 -12.69 -1.99 -6.86
C PRO A 66 -11.31 -1.43 -7.23
N THR A 67 -10.92 -0.35 -6.58
CA THR A 67 -9.62 0.32 -6.75
C THR A 67 -8.88 0.39 -5.42
N LEU A 68 -7.56 0.59 -5.42
CA LEU A 68 -6.82 1.05 -4.24
C LEU A 68 -6.61 2.56 -4.31
N LEU A 69 -6.95 3.26 -3.23
CA LEU A 69 -6.59 4.66 -3.05
C LEU A 69 -5.15 4.76 -2.52
N LEU A 70 -4.34 5.59 -3.18
CA LEU A 70 -2.94 5.82 -2.88
C LEU A 70 -2.65 7.32 -2.83
N THR A 71 -1.57 7.68 -2.14
CA THR A 71 -1.07 9.06 -2.03
C THR A 71 0.30 9.18 -2.70
N GLU A 72 0.57 10.32 -3.31
CA GLU A 72 1.92 10.73 -3.71
C GLU A 72 2.40 11.86 -2.80
N ARG A 73 3.54 11.66 -2.13
CA ARG A 73 4.08 12.64 -1.17
C ARG A 73 4.62 13.89 -1.86
N THR A 74 4.43 15.04 -1.23
CA THR A 74 4.94 16.33 -1.74
C THR A 74 6.46 16.35 -1.89
N ALA A 75 6.94 17.07 -2.91
CA ALA A 75 8.36 17.12 -3.26
C ALA A 75 9.23 17.95 -2.30
N HIS A 76 8.62 18.75 -1.41
CA HIS A 76 9.33 19.66 -0.50
C HIS A 76 9.73 19.00 0.83
N LEU A 77 9.28 17.78 1.11
CA LEU A 77 9.70 17.02 2.27
C LEU A 77 11.11 16.48 2.04
N ARG A 78 12.02 16.76 2.99
CA ARG A 78 13.48 16.54 2.86
C ARG A 78 13.86 15.07 2.63
N ASP A 79 12.95 14.16 2.98
CA ASP A 79 13.05 12.74 2.71
C ASP A 79 11.85 12.31 1.84
N HIS A 80 12.09 11.50 0.81
CA HIS A 80 11.04 10.75 0.09
C HIS A 80 10.07 11.54 -0.82
N ALA A 81 10.51 12.64 -1.42
CA ALA A 81 9.78 13.37 -2.47
C ALA A 81 9.24 12.46 -3.60
N GLY A 82 7.94 12.57 -3.92
CA GLY A 82 7.29 11.84 -5.02
C GLY A 82 7.12 10.34 -4.79
N GLN A 83 7.22 9.88 -3.53
CA GLN A 83 6.94 8.48 -3.20
C GLN A 83 5.45 8.21 -3.14
N VAL A 84 5.05 7.11 -3.78
CA VAL A 84 3.70 6.56 -3.68
C VAL A 84 3.60 5.69 -2.43
N SER A 85 2.59 5.97 -1.59
CA SER A 85 2.29 5.23 -0.38
C SER A 85 0.80 4.98 -0.21
N PHE A 86 0.48 4.04 0.66
CA PHE A 86 -0.81 4.03 1.31
C PHE A 86 -0.91 5.19 2.31
N PRO A 87 -2.10 5.75 2.56
CA PRO A 87 -2.27 6.71 3.64
C PRO A 87 -2.00 6.04 4.99
N GLY A 88 -1.31 6.76 5.88
CA GLY A 88 -0.87 6.21 7.15
C GLY A 88 0.47 6.74 7.65
N GLY A 89 0.80 6.40 8.89
CA GLY A 89 1.94 6.99 9.56
C GLY A 89 2.42 6.19 10.76
N ARG A 90 3.10 6.87 11.67
CA ARG A 90 3.63 6.26 12.89
C ARG A 90 2.49 5.93 13.84
N ILE A 91 2.66 4.87 14.63
CA ILE A 91 1.77 4.61 15.77
C ILE A 91 2.26 5.49 16.91
N GLU A 92 1.42 6.42 17.36
CA GLU A 92 1.71 7.31 18.48
C GLU A 92 1.40 6.62 19.82
N PRO A 93 2.01 7.04 20.94
CA PRO A 93 1.73 6.49 22.27
C PRO A 93 0.25 6.54 22.67
N GLU A 94 -0.48 7.53 22.15
CA GLU A 94 -1.90 7.76 22.41
C GLU A 94 -2.82 6.90 21.53
N ASP A 95 -2.30 6.31 20.44
CA ASP A 95 -3.08 5.44 19.56
C ASP A 95 -3.42 4.11 20.27
N PRO A 96 -4.70 3.77 20.47
CA PRO A 96 -5.08 2.55 21.17
C PRO A 96 -4.68 1.26 20.44
N SER A 97 -4.49 1.34 19.11
CA SER A 97 -4.04 0.23 18.29
C SER A 97 -3.54 0.72 16.92
N ALA A 98 -2.88 -0.18 16.17
CA ALA A 98 -2.48 0.09 14.78
C ALA A 98 -3.65 0.49 13.88
N LEU A 99 -4.86 -0.05 14.11
CA LEU A 99 -6.07 0.37 13.41
C LEU A 99 -6.39 1.85 13.66
N HIS A 100 -6.32 2.30 14.91
CA HIS A 100 -6.63 3.69 15.23
C HIS A 100 -5.60 4.65 14.61
N ALA A 101 -4.31 4.29 14.65
CA ALA A 101 -3.26 5.04 13.98
C ALA A 101 -3.53 5.14 12.47
N ALA A 102 -3.81 4.02 11.79
CA ALA A 102 -4.09 4.02 10.35
C ALA A 102 -5.31 4.89 9.98
N LEU A 103 -6.38 4.84 10.78
CA LEU A 103 -7.59 5.65 10.55
C LEU A 103 -7.35 7.14 10.80
N ARG A 104 -6.66 7.50 11.90
CA ARG A 104 -6.31 8.87 12.24
C ARG A 104 -5.47 9.50 11.14
N GLU A 105 -4.35 8.86 10.80
CA GLU A 105 -3.43 9.32 9.76
C GLU A 105 -4.13 9.43 8.39
N THR A 106 -5.00 8.46 8.05
CA THR A 106 -5.77 8.54 6.80
C THR A 106 -6.75 9.73 6.78
N GLU A 107 -7.40 10.02 7.91
CA GLU A 107 -8.27 11.19 8.01
C GLU A 107 -7.46 12.50 7.93
N GLU A 108 -6.30 12.55 8.57
CA GLU A 108 -5.39 13.71 8.56
C GLU A 108 -4.79 13.97 7.16
N GLU A 109 -4.25 12.94 6.51
CA GLU A 109 -3.55 13.08 5.23
C GLU A 109 -4.49 13.30 4.03
N VAL A 110 -5.64 12.62 3.99
CA VAL A 110 -6.53 12.64 2.80
C VAL A 110 -7.97 13.03 3.10
N GLY A 111 -8.33 13.30 4.35
CA GLY A 111 -9.69 13.69 4.74
C GLY A 111 -10.74 12.59 4.63
N LEU A 112 -10.32 11.32 4.49
CA LEU A 112 -11.24 10.19 4.39
C LEU A 112 -11.81 9.84 5.77
N ALA A 113 -13.05 10.24 6.01
CA ALA A 113 -13.68 10.04 7.31
C ALA A 113 -13.93 8.54 7.64
N PRO A 114 -13.66 8.08 8.88
CA PRO A 114 -13.80 6.68 9.29
C PRO A 114 -15.18 6.05 9.05
N ARG A 115 -16.25 6.84 9.01
CA ARG A 115 -17.62 6.36 8.71
C ARG A 115 -17.76 5.70 7.33
N HIS A 116 -16.84 5.96 6.40
CA HIS A 116 -16.82 5.35 5.07
C HIS A 116 -16.03 4.04 5.03
N VAL A 117 -15.34 3.69 6.13
CA VAL A 117 -14.32 2.65 6.18
C VAL A 117 -14.86 1.44 6.93
N GLU A 118 -14.93 0.29 6.26
CA GLU A 118 -15.18 -1.01 6.87
C GLU A 118 -13.88 -1.81 6.91
N VAL A 119 -13.33 -2.06 8.10
CA VAL A 119 -12.13 -2.89 8.25
C VAL A 119 -12.47 -4.34 7.99
N VAL A 120 -11.72 -4.98 7.08
CA VAL A 120 -11.97 -6.36 6.64
C VAL A 120 -10.87 -7.35 7.01
N GLY A 121 -9.74 -6.85 7.49
CA GLY A 121 -8.66 -7.66 8.05
C GLY A 121 -7.29 -6.99 7.93
N TYR A 122 -6.25 -7.79 8.11
CA TYR A 122 -4.86 -7.35 8.13
C TYR A 122 -4.02 -8.16 7.16
N LEU A 123 -3.02 -7.51 6.56
CA LEU A 123 -1.91 -8.19 5.90
C LEU A 123 -0.85 -8.59 6.94
N PRO A 124 0.09 -9.49 6.61
CA PRO A 124 1.27 -9.67 7.43
C PRO A 124 2.01 -8.33 7.59
N ASP A 125 2.58 -8.11 8.77
CA ASP A 125 3.39 -6.91 9.02
C ASP A 125 4.53 -6.81 8.00
N TYR A 126 4.86 -5.59 7.58
CA TYR A 126 5.92 -5.32 6.61
C TYR A 126 7.08 -4.58 7.28
N ARG A 127 8.25 -5.20 7.35
CA ARG A 127 9.46 -4.61 7.93
C ARG A 127 10.31 -3.99 6.85
N THR A 128 10.32 -2.66 6.84
CA THR A 128 10.98 -1.87 5.80
C THR A 128 12.47 -1.70 6.05
N SER A 129 13.25 -1.60 4.98
CA SER A 129 14.69 -1.28 5.05
C SER A 129 14.94 0.18 5.47
N THR A 130 13.88 0.98 5.58
CA THR A 130 13.85 2.36 6.06
C THR A 130 13.56 2.50 7.55
N GLY A 131 13.45 1.39 8.30
CA GLY A 131 13.39 1.44 9.77
C GLY A 131 11.97 1.41 10.36
N PHE A 132 10.97 0.98 9.59
CA PHE A 132 9.58 0.84 10.05
C PHE A 132 9.12 -0.61 10.11
N ALA A 133 8.35 -0.95 11.14
CA ALA A 133 7.52 -2.14 11.20
C ALA A 133 6.07 -1.70 10.95
N VAL A 134 5.60 -1.90 9.72
CA VAL A 134 4.32 -1.40 9.24
C VAL A 134 3.25 -2.49 9.40
N THR A 135 2.14 -2.17 10.07
CA THR A 135 0.94 -3.01 10.11
C THR A 135 -0.07 -2.51 9.06
N PRO A 136 -0.32 -3.28 7.98
CA PRO A 136 -1.25 -2.86 6.93
C PRO A 136 -2.68 -3.31 7.25
N VAL A 137 -3.57 -2.34 7.40
CA VAL A 137 -4.98 -2.54 7.74
C VAL A 137 -5.81 -2.48 6.47
N VAL A 138 -6.42 -3.59 6.06
CA VAL A 138 -7.22 -3.64 4.83
C VAL A 138 -8.65 -3.24 5.15
N ALA A 139 -9.19 -2.32 4.37
CA ALA A 139 -10.55 -1.83 4.54
C ALA A 139 -11.27 -1.66 3.20
N PHE A 140 -12.58 -1.87 3.22
CA PHE A 140 -13.47 -1.49 2.12
C PHE A 140 -13.99 -0.08 2.37
N VAL A 141 -13.96 0.75 1.32
CA VAL A 141 -14.37 2.15 1.40
C VAL A 141 -15.60 2.36 0.52
N THR A 142 -16.69 2.81 1.12
CA THR A 142 -17.99 2.98 0.46
C THR A 142 -18.21 4.43 -0.01
N PRO A 143 -18.30 4.68 -1.34
CA PRO A 143 -18.73 5.97 -1.89
C PRO A 143 -20.21 6.28 -1.62
N PRO A 144 -20.65 7.54 -1.73
CA PRO A 144 -19.84 8.72 -2.04
C PRO A 144 -19.07 9.24 -0.82
N PHE A 145 -17.86 9.72 -1.04
CA PHE A 145 -17.06 10.47 -0.08
C PHE A 145 -16.32 11.60 -0.80
N SER A 146 -15.83 12.56 -0.04
CA SER A 146 -14.97 13.63 -0.54
C SER A 146 -13.64 13.56 0.17
N LEU A 147 -12.57 13.73 -0.59
CA LEU A 147 -11.20 13.78 -0.07
C LEU A 147 -10.77 15.24 0.09
N ARG A 148 -9.91 15.48 1.07
CA ARG A 148 -9.28 16.76 1.35
C ARG A 148 -7.81 16.49 1.68
N PRO A 149 -6.96 16.30 0.66
CA PRO A 149 -5.55 16.05 0.88
C PRO A 149 -4.89 17.20 1.62
N ASP A 150 -4.05 16.90 2.60
CA ASP A 150 -3.18 17.90 3.22
C ASP A 150 -2.10 18.31 2.20
N PRO A 151 -2.10 19.55 1.67
CA PRO A 151 -1.14 19.99 0.66
C PRO A 151 0.31 20.06 1.18
N PHE A 152 0.54 19.95 2.49
CA PHE A 152 1.90 19.87 3.03
C PHE A 152 2.48 18.46 2.91
N GLU A 153 1.64 17.43 2.98
CA GLU A 153 2.08 16.03 3.04
C GLU A 153 1.80 15.28 1.73
N VAL A 154 0.65 15.55 1.11
CA VAL A 154 0.13 14.85 -0.05
C VAL A 154 0.03 15.79 -1.25
N ALA A 155 0.82 15.53 -2.29
CA ALA A 155 0.75 16.25 -3.56
C ALA A 155 -0.45 15.79 -4.39
N GLU A 156 -0.75 14.49 -4.34
CA GLU A 156 -1.81 13.89 -5.13
C GLU A 156 -2.42 12.69 -4.43
N VAL A 157 -3.73 12.50 -4.62
CA VAL A 157 -4.45 11.28 -4.26
C VAL A 157 -5.02 10.69 -5.53
N PHE A 158 -4.73 9.43 -5.78
CA PHE A 158 -5.14 8.73 -6.99
C PHE A 158 -5.59 7.31 -6.68
N GLU A 159 -6.26 6.68 -7.64
CA GLU A 159 -6.79 5.33 -7.51
C GLU A 159 -6.26 4.42 -8.61
N VAL A 160 -5.93 3.18 -8.24
CA VAL A 160 -5.46 2.16 -9.18
C VAL A 160 -6.41 0.96 -9.14
N PRO A 161 -6.95 0.50 -10.29
CA PRO A 161 -7.84 -0.66 -10.32
C PRO A 161 -7.19 -1.90 -9.71
N LEU A 162 -7.93 -2.61 -8.85
CA LEU A 162 -7.43 -3.89 -8.32
C LEU A 162 -7.20 -4.92 -9.42
N SER A 163 -7.95 -4.85 -10.53
CA SER A 163 -7.71 -5.70 -11.70
C SER A 163 -6.29 -5.52 -12.26
N PHE A 164 -5.80 -4.29 -12.36
CA PHE A 164 -4.41 -4.00 -12.73
C PHE A 164 -3.42 -4.51 -11.68
N LEU A 165 -3.67 -4.20 -10.41
CA LEU A 165 -2.78 -4.55 -9.30
C LEU A 165 -2.73 -6.05 -9.01
N PHE A 166 -3.75 -6.82 -9.40
CA PHE A 166 -3.81 -8.27 -9.20
C PHE A 166 -3.41 -9.06 -10.44
N ASP A 167 -3.08 -8.42 -11.55
CA ASP A 167 -2.42 -9.07 -12.67
C ASP A 167 -0.92 -9.22 -12.37
N PRO A 168 -0.40 -10.45 -12.20
CA PRO A 168 1.02 -10.68 -11.92
C PRO A 168 1.97 -10.15 -13.00
N ALA A 169 1.49 -9.92 -14.23
CA ALA A 169 2.29 -9.31 -15.29
C ALA A 169 2.74 -7.88 -14.94
N ASN A 170 2.01 -7.20 -14.04
CA ASN A 170 2.35 -5.86 -13.57
C ASN A 170 3.32 -5.88 -12.38
N HIS A 171 3.62 -7.04 -11.77
CA HIS A 171 4.49 -7.16 -10.60
C HIS A 171 5.96 -7.25 -11.00
N ARG A 172 6.53 -6.14 -11.48
CA ARG A 172 7.92 -6.12 -11.95
C ARG A 172 8.88 -6.21 -10.78
N GLN A 173 9.77 -7.20 -10.80
CA GLN A 173 10.83 -7.32 -9.81
C GLN A 173 12.11 -6.63 -10.34
N HIS A 174 12.67 -5.75 -9.53
CA HIS A 174 13.91 -5.05 -9.80
C HIS A 174 14.96 -5.40 -8.75
N GLU A 175 16.22 -5.24 -9.13
CA GLU A 175 17.35 -5.43 -8.23
C GLU A 175 18.22 -4.18 -8.24
N ILE A 176 18.61 -3.72 -7.06
CA ILE A 176 19.54 -2.59 -6.89
C ILE A 176 20.67 -3.00 -5.95
N PHE A 177 21.89 -2.60 -6.27
CA PHE A 177 23.02 -2.74 -5.36
C PHE A 177 23.14 -1.47 -4.51
N TRP A 178 22.88 -1.57 -3.21
CA TRP A 178 22.87 -0.42 -2.29
C TRP A 178 23.57 -0.76 -0.99
N ARG A 179 24.50 0.11 -0.55
CA ARG A 179 25.31 -0.08 0.67
C ARG A 179 25.98 -1.48 0.75
N GLY A 180 26.52 -1.96 -0.37
CA GLY A 180 27.25 -3.23 -0.41
C GLY A 180 26.38 -4.49 -0.39
N ARG A 181 25.05 -4.35 -0.48
CA ARG A 181 24.11 -5.47 -0.54
C ARG A 181 23.20 -5.34 -1.77
N GLN A 182 22.92 -6.46 -2.42
CA GLN A 182 21.86 -6.55 -3.43
C GLN A 182 20.51 -6.52 -2.72
N ARG A 183 19.59 -5.70 -3.22
CA ARG A 183 18.23 -5.55 -2.70
C ARG A 183 17.24 -5.73 -3.82
N ARG A 184 16.24 -6.58 -3.61
CA ARG A 184 15.13 -6.77 -4.53
C ARG A 184 13.92 -5.96 -4.08
N TYR A 185 13.20 -5.40 -5.04
CA TYR A 185 11.95 -4.71 -4.78
C TYR A 185 10.96 -4.93 -5.92
N TYR A 186 9.67 -4.82 -5.61
CA TYR A 186 8.62 -4.80 -6.61
C TYR A 186 8.36 -3.38 -7.08
N ALA A 187 7.95 -3.25 -8.33
CA ALA A 187 7.41 -2.03 -8.91
C ALA A 187 6.21 -2.33 -9.80
N MET A 188 5.22 -1.43 -9.78
CA MET A 188 4.00 -1.47 -10.60
C MET A 188 3.76 -0.06 -11.17
N PRO A 189 4.42 0.33 -12.28
CA PRO A 189 4.20 1.64 -12.89
C PRO A 189 2.78 1.74 -13.45
N TYR A 190 2.06 2.82 -13.14
CA TYR A 190 0.69 3.03 -13.55
C TYR A 190 0.40 4.52 -13.76
N ASP A 191 -0.05 4.89 -14.96
CA ASP A 191 -0.49 6.25 -15.31
C ASP A 191 0.46 7.38 -14.84
N GLY A 192 1.75 7.23 -15.11
CA GLY A 192 2.78 8.20 -14.68
C GLY A 192 3.19 8.12 -13.21
N HIS A 193 2.52 7.32 -12.39
CA HIS A 193 2.94 7.01 -11.02
C HIS A 193 3.86 5.77 -10.99
N PHE A 194 4.90 5.86 -10.17
CA PHE A 194 5.80 4.73 -9.93
C PHE A 194 5.52 4.16 -8.54
N ILE A 195 4.76 3.06 -8.49
CA ILE A 195 4.44 2.34 -7.25
C ILE A 195 5.55 1.33 -7.01
N TRP A 196 6.30 1.43 -5.91
CA TRP A 196 7.47 0.57 -5.69
C TRP A 196 7.79 0.36 -4.21
N GLY A 197 8.79 -0.47 -3.92
CA GLY A 197 9.32 -0.66 -2.57
C GLY A 197 8.27 -1.28 -1.63
N ALA A 198 8.18 -0.75 -0.42
CA ALA A 198 7.25 -1.25 0.61
C ALA A 198 5.79 -1.22 0.14
N THR A 199 5.34 -0.17 -0.55
CA THR A 199 3.98 -0.05 -1.07
C THR A 199 3.66 -1.17 -2.06
N ALA A 200 4.52 -1.36 -3.07
CA ALA A 200 4.36 -2.46 -4.02
C ALA A 200 4.48 -3.83 -3.35
N GLY A 201 5.38 -3.98 -2.37
CA GLY A 201 5.51 -5.21 -1.58
C GLY A 201 4.23 -5.57 -0.82
N MET A 202 3.58 -4.59 -0.19
CA MET A 202 2.29 -4.78 0.49
C MET A 202 1.16 -5.08 -0.50
N ILE A 203 1.16 -4.50 -1.70
CA ILE A 203 0.21 -4.85 -2.77
C ILE A 203 0.42 -6.31 -3.22
N VAL A 204 1.66 -6.76 -3.38
CA VAL A 204 1.95 -8.18 -3.67
C VAL A 204 1.47 -9.08 -2.53
N SER A 205 1.63 -8.66 -1.27
CA SER A 205 1.06 -9.39 -0.13
C SER A 205 -0.45 -9.49 -0.19
N LEU A 206 -1.14 -8.39 -0.54
CA LEU A 206 -2.59 -8.36 -0.75
C LEU A 206 -3.03 -9.34 -1.85
N TYR A 207 -2.36 -9.29 -3.01
CA TYR A 207 -2.60 -10.23 -4.11
C TYR A 207 -2.39 -11.69 -3.68
N ARG A 208 -1.34 -11.99 -2.92
CA ARG A 208 -1.09 -13.36 -2.43
C ARG A 208 -2.20 -13.85 -1.50
N ARG A 209 -2.69 -13.01 -0.58
CA ARG A 209 -3.83 -13.35 0.28
C ARG A 209 -5.08 -13.66 -0.55
N PHE A 210 -5.36 -12.85 -1.57
CA PHE A 210 -6.42 -13.13 -2.53
C PHE A 210 -6.17 -14.46 -3.28
N ALA A 211 -4.98 -14.68 -3.82
CA ALA A 211 -4.62 -15.86 -4.59
C ALA A 211 -4.82 -17.16 -3.79
N GLU A 212 -4.30 -17.20 -2.57
CA GLU A 212 -4.36 -18.36 -1.66
C GLU A 212 -5.79 -18.74 -1.25
N ALA A 213 -6.69 -17.77 -1.12
CA ALA A 213 -8.09 -18.00 -0.72
C ALA A 213 -8.94 -18.76 -1.76
N SER A 214 -8.46 -19.00 -2.99
CA SER A 214 -9.14 -19.86 -3.98
C SER A 214 -8.59 -21.28 -4.10
N ALA A 215 -7.56 -21.63 -3.33
CA ALA A 215 -7.05 -23.00 -3.32
C ALA A 215 -7.81 -23.90 -2.31
N GLY A 216 -8.90 -23.40 -1.72
CA GLY A 216 -9.71 -24.08 -0.69
C GLY A 216 -11.16 -24.29 -1.10
#